data_AF-A0AAE1V8I6-F1
#
_entry.id   AF-A0AAE1V8I6-F1
#
_cell.length_a   1.000
_cell.length_b   1.000
_cell.length_c   1.000
_cell.angle_alpha   90.00
_cell.angle_beta   90.00
_cell.angle_gamma   90.00
#
_symmetry.space_group_name_H-M   'P 1'
#
loop_
_entity.id
_entity.type
_entity.pdbx_description
1 polymer ?
#
loop_
_entity_poly.entity_id
_entity_poly.type
_entity_poly.pdbx_seq_one_letter_code
_entity_poly.pdbx_strand_id
1 'polypeptide(L)'
;MPPATSLNFNSWIIVRTVFSFIIFRYRKKWWQRYNYVLSAALDAGVALMGVVLFFCITLWNVNFSCWGTGGEYCDLASCPTGKGISFDGCP
;
A
#
# COMPACT_ATOMS: atom_id res chain seq x y z
N MET A 1 0.65 -11.93 -12.11
CA MET A 1 0.36 -11.04 -10.98
C MET A 1 1.45 -11.28 -9.96
N PRO A 2 2.34 -10.31 -9.68
CA PRO A 2 3.24 -10.45 -8.53
C PRO A 2 2.34 -10.64 -7.29
N PRO A 3 2.77 -11.46 -6.31
CA PRO A 3 1.96 -11.76 -5.14
C PRO A 3 1.50 -10.45 -4.51
N ALA A 4 0.19 -10.29 -4.35
CA ALA A 4 -0.34 -9.16 -3.63
C ALA A 4 0.19 -9.26 -2.20
N THR A 5 1.20 -8.45 -1.88
CA THR A 5 1.85 -8.51 -0.58
C THR A 5 0.79 -8.30 0.49
N SER A 6 0.82 -9.14 1.53
CA SER A 6 -0.13 -9.12 2.64
C SER A 6 -0.28 -7.71 3.23
N LEU A 7 0.79 -6.91 3.19
CA LEU A 7 0.79 -5.50 3.59
C LEU A 7 -0.19 -4.64 2.80
N ASN A 8 -0.22 -4.71 1.47
CA ASN A 8 -1.14 -3.90 0.66
C ASN A 8 -2.61 -4.26 0.95
N PHE A 9 -2.90 -5.54 1.12
CA PHE A 9 -4.27 -6.00 1.39
C PHE A 9 -4.74 -5.57 2.80
N ASN A 10 -3.87 -5.70 3.81
CA ASN A 10 -4.15 -5.25 5.17
C ASN A 10 -4.35 -3.74 5.22
N SER A 11 -3.47 -2.96 4.58
CA SER A 11 -3.61 -1.50 4.50
C SER A 11 -4.92 -1.07 3.84
N TRP A 12 -5.29 -1.71 2.73
CA TRP A 12 -6.56 -1.42 2.05
C TRP A 12 -7.78 -1.71 2.94
N ILE A 13 -7.80 -2.85 3.64
CA ILE A 13 -8.88 -3.19 4.58
C ILE A 13 -8.97 -2.17 5.71
N ILE A 14 -7.84 -1.77 6.29
CA ILE A 14 -7.82 -0.80 7.40
C ILE A 14 -8.37 0.55 6.94
N VAL A 15 -7.85 1.09 5.83
CA VAL A 15 -8.31 2.39 5.29
C VAL A 15 -9.79 2.35 4.96
N ARG A 16 -10.24 1.28 4.28
CA ARG A 16 -11.65 1.10 3.92
C ARG A 16 -12.55 1.02 5.15
N THR A 17 -12.12 0.28 6.18
CA THR A 17 -12.89 0.10 7.42
C THR A 17 -12.94 1.40 8.23
N VAL A 18 -11.83 2.11 8.39
CA VAL A 18 -11.80 3.39 9.12
C VAL A 18 -12.71 4.42 8.47
N PHE A 19 -12.60 4.62 7.15
CA PHE A 19 -13.40 5.63 6.45
C PHE A 19 -14.86 5.26 6.28
N SER A 20 -15.16 3.98 6.02
CA SER A 20 -16.53 3.55 5.72
C SER A 20 -17.33 3.16 6.96
N PHE A 21 -16.68 2.70 8.03
CA PHE A 21 -17.37 2.20 9.22
C PHE A 21 -17.36 3.19 10.38
N ILE A 22 -16.19 3.72 10.76
CA ILE A 22 -16.07 4.61 11.92
C ILE A 22 -16.75 5.95 11.63
N ILE A 23 -16.42 6.56 10.50
CA ILE A 23 -16.95 7.87 10.14
C ILE A 23 -18.46 7.81 9.82
N PHE A 24 -18.95 6.68 9.28
CA PHE A 24 -20.39 6.46 9.12
C PHE A 24 -21.10 6.33 10.47
N ARG A 25 -20.51 5.65 11.45
CA ARG A 25 -21.10 5.47 12.80
C ARG A 25 -21.18 6.80 13.57
N TYR A 26 -20.15 7.63 13.50
CA TYR A 26 -20.08 8.88 14.28
C TYR A 26 -20.82 10.07 13.64
N ARG A 27 -20.82 10.22 12.31
CA ARG A 27 -21.38 11.43 11.64
C ARG A 27 -22.03 11.14 10.27
N LYS A 28 -23.13 10.38 10.26
CA LYS A 28 -23.88 9.99 9.04
C LYS A 28 -24.19 11.15 8.06
N LYS A 29 -24.73 12.27 8.56
CA LYS A 29 -25.09 13.44 7.71
C LYS A 29 -23.88 14.13 7.08
N TRP A 30 -22.74 14.13 7.77
CA TRP A 30 -21.50 14.72 7.25
C TRP A 30 -20.86 13.77 6.23
N TRP A 31 -20.84 12.47 6.53
CA TRP A 31 -20.32 11.45 5.64
C TRP A 31 -21.00 11.46 4.26
N GLN A 32 -22.34 11.52 4.20
CA GLN A 32 -23.06 11.57 2.92
C GLN A 32 -22.67 12.75 2.02
N ARG A 33 -22.24 13.88 2.60
CA ARG A 33 -21.86 15.08 1.83
C ARG A 33 -20.39 15.06 1.40
N TYR A 34 -19.50 14.54 2.23
CA TYR A 34 -18.05 14.65 2.02
C TYR A 34 -17.38 13.38 1.50
N ASN A 35 -18.08 12.25 1.45
CA ASN A 35 -17.51 10.99 0.94
C ASN A 35 -16.98 11.09 -0.48
N TYR A 36 -17.72 11.80 -1.34
CA TYR A 36 -17.34 11.96 -2.74
C TYR A 36 -16.06 12.79 -2.87
N VAL A 37 -15.96 13.89 -2.12
CA VAL A 37 -14.75 14.73 -2.07
C VAL A 37 -13.56 13.97 -1.51
N LEU A 38 -13.77 13.15 -0.47
CA LEU A 38 -12.71 12.33 0.11
C LEU A 38 -12.19 11.29 -0.88
N SER A 39 -13.08 10.58 -1.59
CA SER A 39 -12.69 9.60 -2.59
C SER A 39 -11.91 10.26 -3.74
N ALA A 40 -12.36 11.44 -4.19
CA ALA A 40 -11.64 12.22 -5.20
C ALA A 40 -10.28 12.72 -4.69
N ALA A 41 -10.20 13.14 -3.43
CA ALA A 41 -8.96 13.59 -2.80
C ALA A 41 -7.94 12.45 -2.63
N LEU A 42 -8.41 11.23 -2.34
CA LEU A 42 -7.52 10.06 -2.23
C LEU A 42 -6.89 9.71 -3.59
N ASP A 43 -7.71 9.71 -4.66
CA ASP A 43 -7.23 9.41 -6.02
C ASP A 43 -6.25 10.49 -6.52
N ALA A 44 -6.62 11.77 -6.36
CA ALA A 44 -5.75 12.89 -6.69
C ALA A 44 -4.48 12.93 -5.82
N GLY A 45 -4.58 12.54 -4.54
CA GLY A 45 -3.45 12.47 -3.62
C GLY A 45 -2.44 11.40 -3.99
N VAL A 46 -2.89 10.22 -4.46
CA VAL A 46 -2.00 9.17 -4.96
C VAL A 46 -1.25 9.64 -6.20
N ALA A 47 -1.94 10.28 -7.14
CA ALA A 47 -1.30 10.85 -8.34
C ALA A 47 -0.25 11.92 -7.96
N LEU A 48 -0.61 12.84 -7.05
CA LEU A 48 0.30 13.89 -6.57
C LEU A 48 1.52 13.29 -5.87
N MET A 49 1.33 12.28 -5.02
CA MET A 49 2.43 11.61 -4.32
C MET A 49 3.41 10.95 -5.29
N GLY A 50 2.90 10.35 -6.38
CA GLY A 50 3.76 9.79 -7.44
C GLY A 50 4.64 10.85 -8.11
N VAL A 51 4.07 12.01 -8.42
CA VAL A 51 4.83 13.14 -8.99
C VAL A 51 5.89 13.63 -8.02
N VAL A 52 5.54 13.83 -6.74
CA VAL A 52 6.49 14.27 -5.70
C VAL A 52 7.64 13.27 -5.52
N LEU A 53 7.34 11.96 -5.49
CA LEU A 53 8.35 10.92 -5.38
C LEU A 53 9.30 10.91 -6.59
N PHE A 54 8.78 11.13 -7.79
CA PHE A 54 9.61 11.24 -8.99
C PHE A 54 10.60 12.41 -8.88
N PHE A 55 10.12 13.59 -8.48
CA PHE A 55 10.98 14.77 -8.34
C PHE A 55 12.01 14.61 -7.21
N CYS A 56 11.62 14.08 -6.06
CA CYS A 56 12.50 13.97 -4.90
C CYS A 56 13.52 12.83 -5.00
N ILE A 57 13.11 11.67 -5.52
CA ILE A 57 13.90 10.43 -5.46
C ILE A 57 14.51 10.10 -6.81
N THR A 58 13.69 10.05 -7.86
CA THR A 58 14.13 9.61 -9.20
C THR A 58 15.10 10.59 -9.83
N LEU A 59 14.82 11.91 -9.77
CA LEU A 59 15.72 12.91 -10.34
C LEU A 59 17.07 12.99 -9.63
N TRP A 60 17.08 12.82 -8.30
CA TRP A 60 18.30 12.92 -7.51
C TRP A 60 19.08 11.61 -7.42
N ASN A 61 18.55 10.53 -8.01
CA ASN A 61 19.11 9.18 -7.99
C ASN A 61 19.46 8.67 -6.57
N VAL A 62 18.70 9.10 -5.57
CA VAL A 62 18.94 8.75 -4.17
C VAL A 62 18.27 7.42 -3.86
N ASN A 63 19.06 6.45 -3.41
CA ASN A 63 18.55 5.18 -2.92
C ASN A 63 18.01 5.36 -1.49
N PHE A 64 16.70 5.57 -1.38
CA PHE A 64 16.00 5.71 -0.09
C PHE A 64 15.58 4.33 0.44
N SER A 65 16.37 3.76 1.36
CA SER A 65 16.03 2.53 2.07
C SER A 65 15.17 2.87 3.29
N CYS A 66 13.85 2.70 3.16
CA CYS A 66 12.91 2.92 4.24
C CYS A 66 11.84 1.82 4.19
N TRP A 67 10.91 1.81 5.15
CA TRP A 67 9.92 0.73 5.29
C TRP A 67 9.12 0.46 3.99
N GLY A 68 8.93 1.47 3.13
CA GLY A 68 8.24 1.30 1.85
C GLY A 68 9.06 0.68 0.72
N THR A 69 10.40 0.60 0.85
CA THR A 69 11.33 0.22 -0.22
C THR A 69 11.95 -1.17 0.00
N GLY A 70 12.06 -1.62 1.25
CA GLY A 70 12.38 -3.01 1.56
C GLY A 70 11.12 -3.83 1.36
N GLY A 71 11.11 -4.76 0.41
CA GLY A 71 9.93 -5.49 -0.03
C GLY A 71 9.25 -6.34 1.04
N GLU A 72 8.97 -7.60 0.74
CA GLU A 72 8.35 -8.51 1.70
C GLU A 72 9.31 -8.84 2.85
N TYR A 73 8.96 -8.40 4.06
CA TYR A 73 9.64 -8.68 5.33
C TYR A 73 9.59 -10.16 5.76
N CYS A 74 9.13 -11.04 4.87
CA CYS A 74 9.08 -12.49 5.06
C CYS A 74 10.03 -13.14 4.06
N ASP A 75 11.14 -13.70 4.57
CA ASP A 75 12.12 -14.48 3.79
C ASP A 75 11.48 -15.62 2.98
N LEU A 76 10.35 -16.18 3.43
CA LEU A 76 9.68 -17.30 2.77
C LEU A 76 8.93 -16.92 1.49
N ALA A 77 8.65 -15.64 1.25
CA ALA A 77 7.87 -15.22 0.08
C ALA A 77 8.72 -15.13 -1.19
N SER A 78 10.05 -15.00 -1.03
CA SER A 78 11.01 -15.05 -2.13
C SER A 78 11.36 -16.48 -2.56
N CYS A 79 10.93 -17.51 -1.81
CA CYS A 79 11.25 -18.89 -2.11
C CYS A 79 10.14 -19.63 -2.87
N PRO A 80 10.45 -20.24 -4.02
CA PRO A 80 9.45 -20.89 -4.84
C PRO A 80 9.02 -22.23 -4.21
N THR A 81 7.79 -22.31 -3.72
CA THR A 81 7.22 -23.51 -3.05
C THR A 81 6.79 -24.61 -4.06
N GLY A 82 7.44 -24.69 -5.21
CA GLY A 82 7.22 -25.76 -6.19
C GLY A 82 7.85 -27.06 -5.73
N LYS A 83 7.08 -28.14 -5.65
CA LYS A 83 7.59 -29.45 -5.21
C LYS A 83 8.72 -29.92 -6.13
N GLY A 84 9.96 -29.84 -5.66
CA GLY A 84 11.16 -30.30 -6.37
C GLY A 84 12.24 -29.27 -6.69
N ILE A 85 12.09 -27.99 -6.28
CA ILE A 85 13.14 -26.96 -6.45
C ILE A 85 13.55 -26.38 -5.10
N SER A 86 14.74 -26.75 -4.62
CA SER A 86 15.35 -26.20 -3.41
C SER A 86 16.56 -25.36 -3.81
N PHE A 87 16.55 -24.07 -3.47
CA PHE A 87 17.67 -23.16 -3.67
C PHE A 87 18.43 -23.02 -2.34
N ASP A 88 19.77 -23.01 -2.38
CA ASP A 88 20.63 -22.84 -1.22
C ASP A 88 20.42 -21.46 -0.57
N GLY A 89 19.77 -21.44 0.60
CA GLY A 89 19.50 -20.21 1.37
C GLY A 89 18.10 -20.08 1.98
N CYS A 90 17.18 -21.00 1.68
CA CYS A 90 15.87 -21.06 2.35
C CYS A 90 15.78 -22.22 3.35
N PRO A 91 15.07 -22.06 4.48
CA PRO A 91 14.77 -23.16 5.40
C PRO A 91 13.78 -24.17 4.80
#